data_AF-A0A521ZWF9-F1
#
_entry.id   AF-A0A521ZWF9-F1
#
_cell.length_a   1.000
_cell.length_b   1.000
_cell.length_c   1.000
_cell.angle_alpha   90.00
_cell.angle_beta   90.00
_cell.angle_gamma   90.00
#
_symmetry.space_group_name_H-M   'P 1'
#
loop_
_entity.id
_entity.type
_entity.pdbx_description
1 polymer ?
#
loop_
_entity_poly.entity_id
_entity_poly.type
_entity_poly.pdbx_seq_one_letter_code
_entity_poly.pdbx_strand_id
1 'polypeptide(L)'
;MKNHRRFVLKLLASVFALTEIAGSAQTTIFSDNFSGSYPGAWSIGHDGGGGSYAWAWPNGYAHEYSGTSSGQFFYPDNLHVYMERRGVSLVGYTSAALNFSYIADTETTFDFFTVNIRDSSGVWHEMFRKSGPTDPLNWTSKQIDLSQFAGQSGLYIQFRFDSDGSVSGSPYDGVFVDGVSLVATATPFVPYFSNARIVNRVDQDGDGYARQFDIEFDVDSNVAGNYYVKIWEDDGGFGLDDYLTQSATFAVNGTPADYHGVTIACSSYASDLGHGTAEFRLDLYNAANDTLVQTWRPANDPDLGNVLVELSSEDFLPDPYGVGALEPSGIGLFSTIPVENRNNLTDLANLKNNGLYYGNRPVNSTDRKLIIAIHGWNLNGVNDARLTSISGAINTAIASGQISADWRVIAYDWSRDADTGITDATLQSKQTKLANAPLNRNNVEPEIWFESGATQAAERAYQHGLLIGAKILQQVGAGNLQAVHLVG
;
A
#
# COMPACT_ATOMS: atom_id res chain seq x y z
N MET A 1 -14.62 74.04 19.26
CA MET A 1 -13.33 73.33 19.08
C MET A 1 -13.16 72.30 20.19
N LYS A 2 -13.57 71.04 19.94
CA LYS A 2 -13.26 69.89 20.79
C LYS A 2 -12.91 68.72 19.88
N ASN A 3 -11.62 68.43 19.75
CA ASN A 3 -11.12 67.27 19.02
C ASN A 3 -11.07 66.09 19.99
N HIS A 4 -11.90 65.08 19.76
CA HIS A 4 -11.79 63.76 20.39
C HIS A 4 -11.14 62.81 19.40
N ARG A 5 -9.82 62.57 19.56
CA ARG A 5 -9.12 61.47 18.89
C ARG A 5 -9.40 60.19 19.68
N ARG A 6 -10.16 59.27 19.08
CA ARG A 6 -10.32 57.90 19.57
C ARG A 6 -9.04 57.13 19.26
N PHE A 7 -8.32 56.70 20.30
CA PHE A 7 -7.25 55.71 20.20
C PHE A 7 -7.91 54.33 20.16
N VAL A 8 -7.89 53.68 18.99
CA VAL A 8 -8.32 52.28 18.83
C VAL A 8 -7.11 51.40 19.13
N LEU A 9 -7.06 50.82 20.32
CA LEU A 9 -6.06 49.84 20.71
C LEU A 9 -6.44 48.49 20.09
N LYS A 10 -5.81 48.11 18.98
CA LYS A 10 -5.92 46.76 18.43
C LYS A 10 -5.12 45.81 19.32
N LEU A 11 -5.82 45.02 20.14
CA LEU A 11 -5.27 43.89 20.86
C LEU A 11 -5.00 42.78 19.84
N LEU A 12 -3.76 42.63 19.37
CA LEU A 12 -3.34 41.40 18.69
C LEU A 12 -3.21 40.30 19.76
N ALA A 13 -4.19 39.41 19.82
CA ALA A 13 -4.03 38.14 20.49
C ALA A 13 -3.16 37.25 19.60
N SER A 14 -1.83 37.33 19.77
CA SER A 14 -0.92 36.33 19.26
C SER A 14 -1.16 35.04 20.04
N VAL A 15 -1.87 34.10 19.44
CA VAL A 15 -1.92 32.71 19.90
C VAL A 15 -0.52 32.13 19.70
N PHE A 16 0.33 32.22 20.74
CA PHE A 16 1.50 31.37 20.83
C PHE A 16 0.99 29.96 21.11
N ALA A 17 0.95 29.12 20.09
CA ALA A 17 0.92 27.69 20.29
C ALA A 17 2.21 27.35 21.04
N LEU A 18 2.10 27.09 22.34
CA LEU A 18 3.12 26.40 23.11
C LEU A 18 3.18 24.98 22.53
N THR A 19 3.99 24.79 21.50
CA THR A 19 4.46 23.46 21.15
C THR A 19 5.27 22.99 22.35
N GLU A 20 4.70 22.10 23.16
CA GLU A 20 5.47 21.34 24.12
C GLU A 20 6.52 20.57 23.33
N ILE A 21 7.73 21.13 23.26
CA ILE A 21 8.90 20.40 22.78
C ILE A 21 9.11 19.34 23.85
N ALA A 22 8.60 18.13 23.61
CA ALA A 22 8.89 16.98 24.43
C ALA A 22 10.41 16.90 24.54
N GLY A 23 10.96 17.27 25.70
CA GLY A 23 12.39 17.25 25.93
C GLY A 23 12.87 15.82 25.66
N SER A 24 13.78 15.65 24.71
CA SER A 24 14.32 14.34 24.37
C SER A 24 14.83 13.67 25.64
N ALA A 25 14.34 12.46 25.92
CA ALA A 25 14.65 11.77 27.17
C ALA A 25 16.17 11.55 27.29
N GLN A 26 16.75 12.07 28.36
CA GLN A 26 18.13 11.80 28.72
C GLN A 26 18.21 10.43 29.41
N THR A 27 19.12 9.58 28.95
CA THR A 27 19.36 8.25 29.48
C THR A 27 20.75 8.19 30.09
N THR A 28 20.88 7.61 31.29
CA THR A 28 22.20 7.26 31.86
C THR A 28 22.67 5.94 31.26
N ILE A 29 23.76 5.98 30.50
CA ILE A 29 24.38 4.79 29.88
C ILE A 29 25.11 3.96 30.93
N PHE A 30 25.88 4.63 31.79
CA PHE A 30 26.44 4.04 33.00
C PHE A 30 26.76 5.12 34.01
N SER A 31 26.86 4.72 35.28
CA SER A 31 27.39 5.54 36.36
C SER A 31 28.22 4.69 37.32
N ASP A 32 29.25 5.27 37.91
CA ASP A 32 30.10 4.65 38.91
C ASP A 32 30.59 5.70 39.91
N ASN A 33 30.38 5.41 41.19
CA ASN A 33 30.88 6.20 42.32
C ASN A 33 31.94 5.42 43.09
N PHE A 34 32.44 4.30 42.54
CA PHE A 34 33.55 3.52 43.04
C PHE A 34 33.42 2.96 44.47
N SER A 35 32.21 2.98 45.06
CA SER A 35 31.94 2.37 46.35
C SER A 35 31.70 0.85 46.28
N GLY A 36 31.78 0.27 45.08
CA GLY A 36 31.54 -1.15 44.80
C GLY A 36 32.79 -2.04 44.94
N SER A 37 32.72 -3.25 44.38
CA SER A 37 33.85 -4.18 44.36
C SER A 37 34.93 -3.76 43.37
N TYR A 38 36.20 -3.92 43.73
CA TYR A 38 37.36 -3.81 42.83
C TYR A 38 37.38 -5.01 41.84
N PRO A 39 37.50 -4.86 40.49
CA PRO A 39 37.47 -3.65 39.69
C PRO A 39 36.13 -3.26 39.08
N GLY A 40 35.06 -3.87 39.57
CA GLY A 40 33.71 -3.62 39.10
C GLY A 40 33.64 -3.93 37.62
N ALA A 41 33.16 -2.97 36.85
CA ALA A 41 33.04 -3.06 35.40
C ALA A 41 34.14 -2.28 34.65
N TRP A 42 35.24 -1.93 35.34
CA TRP A 42 36.42 -1.30 34.76
C TRP A 42 37.51 -2.34 34.48
N SER A 43 38.23 -2.14 33.38
CA SER A 43 39.47 -2.85 33.07
C SER A 43 40.65 -1.99 33.51
N ILE A 44 41.49 -2.51 34.40
CA ILE A 44 42.68 -1.81 34.89
C ILE A 44 43.92 -2.35 34.17
N GLY A 45 44.83 -1.47 33.78
CA GLY A 45 46.08 -1.88 33.16
C GLY A 45 47.20 -0.86 33.33
N HIS A 46 48.39 -1.28 32.92
CA HIS A 46 49.59 -0.47 32.85
C HIS A 46 50.35 -0.86 31.58
N ASP A 47 50.98 0.10 30.90
CA ASP A 47 51.71 -0.14 29.64
C ASP A 47 53.16 0.36 29.67
N GLY A 48 53.65 0.73 30.85
CA GLY A 48 55.04 1.07 31.12
C GLY A 48 55.25 1.46 32.58
N GLY A 49 56.51 1.57 33.00
CA GLY A 49 56.85 2.16 34.30
C GLY A 49 57.10 1.24 35.48
N GLY A 50 56.99 1.82 36.68
CA GLY A 50 57.09 1.11 37.96
C GLY A 50 56.06 -0.03 38.07
N GLY A 51 56.52 -1.27 37.98
CA GLY A 51 55.70 -2.46 37.67
C GLY A 51 54.76 -3.00 38.77
N SER A 52 54.27 -2.19 39.70
CA SER A 52 53.34 -2.62 40.75
C SER A 52 52.17 -1.66 41.01
N TYR A 53 52.07 -0.58 40.25
CA TYR A 53 51.08 0.47 40.46
C TYR A 53 49.95 0.36 39.43
N ALA A 54 48.74 0.69 39.89
CA ALA A 54 47.51 0.60 39.12
C ALA A 54 46.43 1.45 39.80
N TRP A 55 45.37 1.75 39.07
CA TRP A 55 44.14 2.34 39.61
C TRP A 55 43.46 1.41 40.61
N ALA A 56 42.95 1.97 41.71
CA ALA A 56 42.13 1.25 42.69
C ALA A 56 41.16 2.15 43.45
N TRP A 57 40.36 1.54 44.34
CA TRP A 57 39.26 2.20 45.06
C TRP A 57 39.35 2.08 46.58
N PRO A 58 40.41 2.59 47.23
CA PRO A 58 40.64 2.36 48.66
C PRO A 58 39.57 2.97 49.57
N ASN A 59 38.93 4.06 49.15
CA ASN A 59 37.99 4.84 49.98
C ASN A 59 36.71 5.25 49.22
N GLY A 60 36.27 4.45 48.23
CA GLY A 60 35.07 4.77 47.45
C GLY A 60 35.28 5.85 46.38
N TYR A 61 36.52 6.06 45.93
CA TYR A 61 36.90 6.85 44.76
C TYR A 61 38.07 6.15 44.06
N ALA A 62 38.26 6.37 42.76
CA ALA A 62 39.38 5.82 42.02
C ALA A 62 40.65 6.66 42.27
N HIS A 63 41.77 6.00 42.53
CA HIS A 63 43.10 6.59 42.71
C HIS A 63 44.11 5.77 41.92
N GLU A 64 44.92 6.39 41.08
CA GLU A 64 45.90 5.73 40.19
C GLU A 64 47.08 5.09 40.94
N TYR A 65 47.16 5.36 42.24
CA TYR A 65 48.18 4.85 43.14
C TYR A 65 47.58 3.87 44.17
N SER A 66 47.44 2.60 43.80
CA SER A 66 47.40 1.57 44.84
C SER A 66 48.21 0.35 44.45
N GLY A 67 49.33 0.14 45.14
CA GLY A 67 49.78 -1.20 45.45
C GLY A 67 48.84 -1.80 46.49
N THR A 68 48.57 -3.10 46.44
CA THR A 68 47.54 -3.80 47.25
C THR A 68 47.71 -3.73 48.78
N SER A 69 48.69 -3.01 49.33
CA SER A 69 49.06 -3.17 50.76
C SER A 69 49.78 -2.02 51.50
N SER A 70 50.01 -0.82 50.96
CA SER A 70 50.72 0.22 51.73
C SER A 70 50.25 1.65 51.44
N GLY A 71 49.60 2.28 52.43
CA GLY A 71 49.03 3.63 52.40
C GLY A 71 50.04 4.79 52.38
N GLN A 72 50.96 4.76 51.43
CA GLN A 72 51.58 5.99 50.92
C GLN A 72 50.62 6.65 49.93
N PHE A 73 50.75 7.96 49.67
CA PHE A 73 49.82 8.69 48.80
C PHE A 73 50.48 9.26 47.54
N PHE A 74 51.77 9.04 47.30
CA PHE A 74 52.51 9.64 46.19
C PHE A 74 52.77 8.64 45.04
N TYR A 75 52.68 9.06 43.78
CA TYR A 75 53.04 8.22 42.63
C TYR A 75 54.55 8.21 42.34
N PRO A 76 55.11 7.13 41.74
CA PRO A 76 56.52 7.03 41.32
C PRO A 76 56.80 7.61 39.92
N ASP A 77 58.08 7.65 39.57
CA ASP A 77 58.54 8.17 38.28
C ASP A 77 58.14 7.18 37.19
N ASN A 78 57.93 7.71 35.99
CA ASN A 78 57.75 6.97 34.76
C ASN A 78 56.55 6.02 34.84
N LEU A 79 55.48 6.41 35.53
CA LEU A 79 54.26 5.61 35.72
C LEU A 79 53.33 5.78 34.51
N HIS A 80 52.82 4.67 33.97
CA HIS A 80 51.86 4.69 32.86
C HIS A 80 50.71 3.73 33.15
N VAL A 81 49.63 4.25 33.75
CA VAL A 81 48.50 3.45 34.23
C VAL A 81 47.17 3.96 33.71
N TYR A 82 46.23 3.05 33.47
CA TYR A 82 44.92 3.39 32.98
C TYR A 82 43.80 2.54 33.60
N MET A 83 42.61 3.10 33.61
CA MET A 83 41.36 2.37 33.81
C MET A 83 40.40 2.64 32.66
N GLU A 84 39.75 1.59 32.17
CA GLU A 84 38.92 1.62 30.97
C GLU A 84 37.52 1.07 31.20
N ARG A 85 36.52 1.82 30.75
CA ARG A 85 35.18 1.30 30.49
C ARG A 85 35.11 0.89 29.03
N ARG A 86 35.00 -0.42 28.78
CA ARG A 86 34.99 -1.00 27.43
C ARG A 86 33.57 -1.34 26.97
N GLY A 87 33.38 -1.41 25.66
CA GLY A 87 32.10 -1.85 25.07
C GLY A 87 30.97 -0.84 25.24
N VAL A 88 31.28 0.45 25.40
CA VAL A 88 30.27 1.50 25.50
C VAL A 88 29.58 1.68 24.14
N SER A 89 28.26 1.80 24.14
CA SER A 89 27.46 2.04 22.93
C SER A 89 26.68 3.33 23.04
N LEU A 90 26.74 4.14 21.99
CA LEU A 90 25.96 5.36 21.77
C LEU A 90 25.09 5.24 20.50
N VAL A 91 24.85 4.02 20.01
CA VAL A 91 23.86 3.75 18.96
C VAL A 91 22.46 4.16 19.45
N GLY A 92 21.73 4.92 18.62
CA GLY A 92 20.38 5.42 18.96
C GLY A 92 20.34 6.73 19.75
N TYR A 93 21.50 7.38 19.97
CA TYR A 93 21.60 8.68 20.63
C TYR A 93 22.09 9.76 19.66
N THR A 94 21.70 11.01 19.89
CA THR A 94 22.15 12.20 19.12
C THR A 94 23.24 12.99 19.83
N SER A 95 23.30 12.92 21.15
CA SER A 95 24.33 13.59 21.95
C SER A 95 24.68 12.77 23.18
N ALA A 96 25.89 12.95 23.70
CA ALA A 96 26.34 12.30 24.92
C ALA A 96 27.30 13.20 25.70
N ALA A 97 27.26 13.11 27.02
CA ALA A 97 28.12 13.86 27.93
C ALA A 97 28.67 12.95 29.02
N LEU A 98 30.00 12.91 29.15
CA LEU A 98 30.68 12.25 30.26
C LEU A 98 30.89 13.25 31.38
N ASN A 99 30.34 12.97 32.55
CA ASN A 99 30.47 13.74 33.76
C ASN A 99 31.34 12.96 34.74
N PHE A 100 32.24 13.64 35.45
CA PHE A 100 33.03 13.06 36.53
C PHE A 100 33.56 14.18 37.43
N SER A 101 34.03 13.82 38.62
CA SER A 101 34.80 14.71 39.49
C SER A 101 36.23 14.20 39.60
N TYR A 102 37.18 15.12 39.72
CA TYR A 102 38.58 14.75 39.88
C TYR A 102 39.34 15.68 40.83
N ILE A 103 40.43 15.18 41.40
CA ILE A 103 41.53 15.95 42.00
C ILE A 103 42.78 15.53 41.24
N ALA A 104 43.61 16.48 40.83
CA ALA A 104 44.93 16.20 40.30
C ALA A 104 45.92 16.96 41.18
N ASP A 105 46.83 16.28 41.84
CA ASP A 105 47.96 16.82 42.57
C ASP A 105 49.21 16.24 41.95
N THR A 106 49.71 16.91 40.91
CA THR A 106 50.70 16.36 39.98
C THR A 106 51.76 17.40 39.68
N GLU A 107 52.93 16.99 39.20
CA GLU A 107 53.96 17.93 38.77
C GLU A 107 53.44 18.77 37.59
N THR A 108 53.64 20.08 37.68
CA THR A 108 53.15 21.01 36.66
C THR A 108 53.96 20.87 35.38
N THR A 109 53.28 20.57 34.27
CA THR A 109 53.79 20.39 32.90
C THR A 109 54.56 19.11 32.59
N PHE A 110 54.72 18.21 33.55
CA PHE A 110 55.47 16.95 33.37
C PHE A 110 54.57 15.72 33.50
N ASP A 111 53.70 15.73 34.50
CA ASP A 111 52.79 14.62 34.78
C ASP A 111 51.37 14.97 34.33
N PHE A 112 50.68 14.00 33.74
CA PHE A 112 49.42 14.22 33.05
C PHE A 112 48.33 13.23 33.45
N PHE A 113 47.20 13.79 33.86
CA PHE A 113 45.91 13.11 33.85
C PHE A 113 45.21 13.36 32.51
N THR A 114 44.86 12.29 31.80
CA THR A 114 44.11 12.38 30.55
C THR A 114 42.82 11.55 30.57
N VAL A 115 41.83 12.01 29.82
CA VAL A 115 40.63 11.22 29.49
C VAL A 115 40.59 11.01 28.00
N ASN A 116 40.62 9.74 27.58
CA ASN A 116 40.72 9.35 26.18
C ASN A 116 39.51 8.51 25.77
N ILE A 117 39.09 8.65 24.52
CA ILE A 117 38.02 7.83 23.92
C ILE A 117 38.60 7.04 22.75
N ARG A 118 38.44 5.72 22.76
CA ARG A 118 38.70 4.91 21.56
C ARG A 118 37.42 4.78 20.77
N ASP A 119 37.44 5.24 19.52
CA ASP A 119 36.29 5.16 18.63
C ASP A 119 36.09 3.74 18.06
N SER A 120 35.01 3.55 17.30
CA SER A 120 34.68 2.25 16.69
C SER A 120 35.69 1.80 15.62
N SER A 121 36.49 2.72 15.06
CA SER A 121 37.59 2.41 14.14
C SER A 121 38.88 2.03 14.87
N GLY A 122 38.91 2.16 16.19
CA GLY A 122 40.03 1.82 17.05
C GLY A 122 41.02 2.96 17.27
N VAL A 123 40.71 4.19 16.85
CA VAL A 123 41.53 5.39 17.02
C VAL A 123 41.25 6.04 18.38
N TRP A 124 42.31 6.50 19.05
CA TRP A 124 42.21 7.20 20.34
C TRP A 124 42.13 8.72 20.16
N HIS A 125 41.23 9.33 20.93
CA HIS A 125 40.98 10.77 20.96
C HIS A 125 41.18 11.27 22.40
N GLU A 126 42.12 12.19 22.61
CA GLU A 126 42.29 12.87 23.91
C GLU A 126 41.22 13.93 24.07
N MET A 127 40.34 13.73 25.04
CA MET A 127 39.18 14.60 25.29
C MET A 127 39.42 15.59 26.43
N PHE A 128 40.36 15.28 27.31
CA PHE A 128 40.74 16.12 28.42
C PHE A 128 42.18 15.83 28.85
N ARG A 129 42.89 16.88 29.25
CA ARG A 129 44.24 16.82 29.81
C ARG A 129 44.35 17.79 30.98
N LYS A 130 44.93 17.33 32.08
CA LYS A 130 45.30 18.14 33.25
C LYS A 130 46.70 17.78 33.69
N SER A 131 47.45 18.81 34.07
CA SER A 131 48.76 18.72 34.71
C SER A 131 48.84 19.81 35.80
N GLY A 132 49.71 19.62 36.78
CA GLY A 132 49.81 20.48 37.94
C GLY A 132 48.66 20.26 38.95
N PRO A 133 48.82 20.75 40.19
CA PRO A 133 47.79 20.64 41.20
C PRO A 133 46.49 21.34 40.78
N THR A 134 45.37 20.81 41.25
CA THR A 134 44.09 21.52 41.34
C THR A 134 44.22 22.48 42.50
N ASP A 135 43.95 23.77 42.27
CA ASP A 135 44.05 24.82 43.30
C ASP A 135 42.68 25.46 43.55
N PRO A 136 42.10 25.34 44.76
CA PRO A 136 42.59 24.54 45.89
C PRO A 136 42.51 23.03 45.60
N LEU A 137 43.26 22.21 46.35
CA LEU A 137 43.20 20.74 46.29
C LEU A 137 41.84 20.24 46.78
N ASN A 138 40.85 20.29 45.89
CA ASN A 138 39.46 19.95 46.13
C ASN A 138 38.83 19.33 44.87
N TRP A 139 37.76 18.56 45.06
CA TRP A 139 37.03 17.93 43.98
C TRP A 139 36.54 18.96 42.96
N THR A 140 36.93 18.76 41.71
CA THR A 140 36.50 19.58 40.57
C THR A 140 35.66 18.73 39.63
N SER A 141 34.43 19.19 39.34
CA SER A 141 33.57 18.51 38.37
C SER A 141 33.95 18.89 36.93
N LYS A 142 33.92 17.89 36.05
CA LYS A 142 34.17 18.04 34.62
C LYS A 142 33.06 17.37 33.83
N GLN A 143 32.60 18.08 32.80
CA GLN A 143 31.77 17.54 31.75
C GLN A 143 32.56 17.58 30.44
N ILE A 144 32.53 16.48 29.70
CA ILE A 144 33.12 16.34 28.36
C ILE A 144 31.99 16.01 27.39
N ASP A 145 31.90 16.79 26.31
CA ASP A 145 31.00 16.49 25.20
C ASP A 145 31.54 15.33 24.37
N LEU A 146 30.75 14.27 24.27
CA LEU A 146 31.02 13.06 23.50
C LEU A 146 30.09 12.91 22.30
N SER A 147 29.35 13.96 21.91
CA SER A 147 28.36 13.91 20.83
C SER A 147 28.95 13.54 19.48
N GLN A 148 30.25 13.78 19.24
CA GLN A 148 30.96 13.32 18.05
C GLN A 148 31.06 11.78 17.92
N PHE A 149 30.81 11.05 19.00
CA PHE A 149 30.79 9.59 19.03
C PHE A 149 29.37 9.00 19.04
N ALA A 150 28.34 9.85 18.93
CA ALA A 150 26.94 9.43 18.82
C ALA A 150 26.74 8.52 17.60
N GLY A 151 25.92 7.48 17.74
CA GLY A 151 25.69 6.47 16.71
C GLY A 151 26.75 5.35 16.67
N GLN A 152 27.85 5.45 17.41
CA GLN A 152 28.90 4.42 17.43
C GLN A 152 28.69 3.39 18.55
N SER A 153 29.23 2.18 18.37
CA SER A 153 29.29 1.15 19.41
C SER A 153 30.72 0.63 19.62
N GLY A 154 30.94 -0.09 20.71
CA GLY A 154 32.25 -0.67 21.02
C GLY A 154 33.30 0.34 21.48
N LEU A 155 32.87 1.51 21.96
CA LEU A 155 33.74 2.59 22.44
C LEU A 155 34.46 2.21 23.73
N TYR A 156 35.64 2.80 23.93
CA TYR A 156 36.41 2.68 25.17
C TYR A 156 36.53 4.06 25.79
N ILE A 157 36.23 4.18 27.08
CA ILE A 157 36.45 5.40 27.85
C ILE A 157 37.59 5.13 28.82
N GLN A 158 38.69 5.85 28.67
CA GLN A 158 39.91 5.65 29.44
C GLN A 158 40.19 6.87 30.32
N PHE A 159 40.43 6.62 31.61
CA PHE A 159 41.12 7.55 32.48
C PHE A 159 42.57 7.07 32.60
N ARG A 160 43.53 7.95 32.30
CA ARG A 160 44.94 7.60 32.22
C ARG A 160 45.79 8.59 33.01
N PHE A 161 46.80 8.06 33.68
CA PHE A 161 47.83 8.85 34.33
C PHE A 161 49.20 8.45 33.79
N ASP A 162 49.96 9.46 33.41
CA ASP A 162 51.34 9.36 32.94
C ASP A 162 52.22 10.27 33.79
N SER A 163 53.28 9.73 34.41
CA SER A 163 54.35 10.52 35.00
C SER A 163 55.65 10.41 34.21
N ASP A 164 56.48 11.44 34.29
CA ASP A 164 57.77 11.49 33.60
C ASP A 164 58.92 10.87 34.42
N GLY A 165 60.15 10.94 33.92
CA GLY A 165 61.33 10.35 34.57
C GLY A 165 61.95 11.17 35.71
N SER A 166 61.30 12.23 36.18
CA SER A 166 61.82 13.15 37.18
C SER A 166 60.76 13.64 38.17
N VAL A 167 61.18 13.98 39.40
CA VAL A 167 60.35 14.66 40.42
C VAL A 167 58.99 14.00 40.70
N SER A 168 58.91 12.66 40.67
CA SER A 168 57.81 11.94 41.33
C SER A 168 58.08 11.69 42.81
N GLY A 169 57.02 11.47 43.58
CA GLY A 169 57.08 11.38 45.03
C GLY A 169 56.76 12.71 45.71
N SER A 170 56.69 12.69 47.05
CA SER A 170 56.36 13.87 47.87
C SER A 170 57.01 15.15 47.31
N PRO A 171 56.19 16.15 46.89
CA PRO A 171 54.93 16.53 47.55
C PRO A 171 53.62 16.11 46.88
N TYR A 172 53.61 15.38 45.75
CA TYR A 172 52.39 15.18 44.95
C TYR A 172 51.66 13.87 45.26
N ASP A 173 50.33 13.95 45.42
CA ASP A 173 49.46 12.80 45.77
C ASP A 173 48.82 12.07 44.56
N GLY A 174 48.97 12.61 43.35
CA GLY A 174 48.44 11.98 42.14
C GLY A 174 47.01 12.38 41.77
N VAL A 175 46.21 11.44 41.28
CA VAL A 175 44.94 11.68 40.61
C VAL A 175 43.81 10.86 41.20
N PHE A 176 42.79 11.56 41.66
CA PHE A 176 41.58 10.99 42.20
C PHE A 176 40.42 11.23 41.23
N VAL A 177 39.58 10.22 40.99
CA VAL A 177 38.39 10.31 40.13
C VAL A 177 37.18 9.73 40.86
N ASP A 178 36.05 10.40 40.79
CA ASP A 178 34.78 9.95 41.40
C ASP A 178 33.57 10.45 40.62
N GLY A 179 32.38 9.89 40.91
CA GLY A 179 31.10 10.34 40.39
C GLY A 179 31.01 10.29 38.86
N VAL A 180 31.56 9.24 38.24
CA VAL A 180 31.59 9.08 36.79
C VAL A 180 30.19 8.74 36.30
N SER A 181 29.66 9.47 35.32
CA SER A 181 28.37 9.21 34.71
C SER A 181 28.38 9.60 33.24
N LEU A 182 28.05 8.66 32.37
CA LEU A 182 27.80 8.92 30.96
C LEU A 182 26.29 9.01 30.75
N VAL A 183 25.85 10.19 30.32
CA VAL A 183 24.45 10.46 29.97
C VAL A 183 24.35 10.76 28.50
N ALA A 184 23.29 10.32 27.85
CA ALA A 184 23.06 10.52 26.43
C ALA A 184 21.61 10.90 26.15
N THR A 185 21.41 11.71 25.11
CA THR A 185 20.07 12.11 24.65
C THR A 185 19.70 11.21 23.49
N ALA A 186 18.58 10.49 23.62
CA ALA A 186 18.12 9.61 22.56
C ALA A 186 17.86 10.42 21.29
N THR A 187 18.15 9.83 20.13
CA THR A 187 17.72 10.39 18.86
C THR A 187 16.20 10.53 18.92
N PRO A 188 15.64 11.75 18.77
CA PRO A 188 14.19 11.93 18.74
C PRO A 188 13.63 11.03 17.65
N PHE A 189 12.81 10.09 18.08
CA PHE A 189 12.28 9.07 17.22
C PHE A 189 10.85 9.42 16.81
N VAL A 190 10.59 9.51 15.50
CA VAL A 190 9.22 9.64 14.99
C VAL A 190 9.03 8.54 13.93
N PRO A 191 8.31 7.46 14.27
CA PRO A 191 7.93 6.45 13.30
C PRO A 191 7.07 7.09 12.23
N TYR A 192 7.24 6.66 10.98
CA TYR A 192 6.48 7.20 9.88
C TYR A 192 6.18 6.11 8.85
N PHE A 193 5.04 6.25 8.18
CA PHE A 193 4.72 5.43 7.01
C PHE A 193 5.71 5.73 5.89
N SER A 194 6.30 4.69 5.32
CA SER A 194 7.22 4.78 4.18
C SER A 194 6.51 4.56 2.84
N ASN A 195 5.50 3.68 2.84
CA ASN A 195 4.71 3.31 1.66
C ASN A 195 3.35 2.71 2.09
N ALA A 196 2.32 2.85 1.26
CA ALA A 196 1.08 2.11 1.38
C ALA A 196 0.56 1.70 -0.02
N ARG A 197 -0.13 0.56 -0.12
CA ARG A 197 -0.69 0.08 -1.39
C ARG A 197 -1.90 -0.83 -1.20
N ILE A 198 -2.74 -0.88 -2.24
CA ILE A 198 -3.87 -1.82 -2.35
C ILE A 198 -3.43 -3.04 -3.16
N VAL A 199 -3.53 -4.23 -2.57
CA VAL A 199 -3.15 -5.50 -3.22
C VAL A 199 -4.22 -6.58 -3.01
N ASN A 200 -4.03 -7.74 -3.64
CA ASN A 200 -4.88 -8.92 -3.47
C ASN A 200 -6.38 -8.66 -3.68
N ARG A 201 -6.70 -7.81 -4.66
CA ARG A 201 -8.08 -7.48 -5.05
C ARG A 201 -8.82 -8.74 -5.49
N VAL A 202 -10.00 -8.94 -4.94
CA VAL A 202 -10.98 -9.98 -5.32
C VAL A 202 -12.15 -9.28 -5.97
N ASP A 203 -12.26 -9.46 -7.27
CA ASP A 203 -13.32 -9.01 -8.17
C ASP A 203 -13.74 -10.26 -8.95
N GLN A 204 -14.95 -10.78 -8.71
CA GLN A 204 -15.36 -12.07 -9.28
C GLN A 204 -16.13 -11.93 -10.60
N ASP A 205 -16.72 -10.76 -10.89
CA ASP A 205 -17.44 -10.51 -12.14
C ASP A 205 -16.62 -9.76 -13.20
N GLY A 206 -15.49 -9.17 -12.80
CA GLY A 206 -14.49 -8.55 -13.65
C GLY A 206 -14.83 -7.12 -14.07
N ASP A 207 -15.73 -6.45 -13.36
CA ASP A 207 -16.13 -5.07 -13.65
C ASP A 207 -15.14 -4.01 -13.12
N GLY A 208 -14.13 -4.44 -12.36
CA GLY A 208 -13.05 -3.62 -11.79
C GLY A 208 -13.24 -3.26 -10.31
N TYR A 209 -14.41 -3.52 -9.73
CA TYR A 209 -14.72 -3.24 -8.33
C TYR A 209 -14.34 -4.44 -7.46
N ALA A 210 -13.61 -4.19 -6.37
CA ALA A 210 -13.15 -5.26 -5.50
C ALA A 210 -14.09 -5.44 -4.31
N ARG A 211 -14.60 -6.65 -4.10
CA ARG A 211 -15.33 -7.01 -2.88
C ARG A 211 -14.45 -7.31 -1.67
N GLN A 212 -13.16 -7.52 -1.93
CA GLN A 212 -12.13 -7.73 -0.92
C GLN A 212 -10.78 -7.30 -1.47
N PHE A 213 -9.92 -6.75 -0.62
CA PHE A 213 -8.53 -6.42 -0.94
C PHE A 213 -7.72 -6.33 0.36
N ASP A 214 -6.39 -6.27 0.24
CA ASP A 214 -5.52 -5.97 1.37
C ASP A 214 -4.97 -4.55 1.23
N ILE A 215 -4.95 -3.82 2.35
CA ILE A 215 -4.17 -2.60 2.50
C ILE A 215 -2.84 -3.02 3.10
N GLU A 216 -1.78 -2.95 2.30
CA GLU A 216 -0.40 -3.14 2.78
C GLU A 216 0.25 -1.79 3.06
N PHE A 217 1.03 -1.71 4.13
CA PHE A 217 1.77 -0.52 4.51
C PHE A 217 3.14 -0.89 5.10
N ASP A 218 4.09 0.00 4.88
CA ASP A 218 5.47 -0.08 5.34
C ASP A 218 5.71 1.06 6.34
N VAL A 219 6.35 0.77 7.47
CA VAL A 219 6.59 1.76 8.53
C VAL A 219 8.07 1.76 8.84
N ASP A 220 8.70 2.92 8.72
CA ASP A 220 10.12 3.09 9.00
C ASP A 220 10.35 3.66 10.41
N SER A 221 11.47 3.27 11.01
CA SER A 221 11.78 3.61 12.39
C SER A 221 13.28 3.57 12.73
N ASN A 222 13.89 4.70 13.08
CA ASN A 222 15.25 4.76 13.64
C ASN A 222 15.38 4.33 15.12
N VAL A 223 14.33 3.82 15.77
CA VAL A 223 14.42 3.03 17.02
C VAL A 223 13.58 1.76 16.91
N ALA A 224 13.80 0.77 17.76
CA ALA A 224 12.91 -0.39 17.81
C ALA A 224 11.64 -0.04 18.60
N GLY A 225 10.46 -0.41 18.09
CA GLY A 225 9.19 -0.20 18.78
C GLY A 225 8.09 -1.12 18.28
N ASN A 226 6.96 -1.14 18.99
CA ASN A 226 5.77 -1.88 18.59
C ASN A 226 4.66 -0.89 18.23
N TYR A 227 4.03 -1.10 17.08
CA TYR A 227 3.05 -0.21 16.50
C TYR A 227 1.84 -0.98 15.99
N TYR A 228 0.77 -0.25 15.73
CA TYR A 228 -0.39 -0.78 15.03
C TYR A 228 -1.04 0.36 14.22
N VAL A 229 -1.84 0.01 13.22
CA VAL A 229 -2.51 0.98 12.34
C VAL A 229 -4.01 0.85 12.50
N LYS A 230 -4.72 1.98 12.69
CA LYS A 230 -6.18 2.08 12.53
C LYS A 230 -6.49 2.52 11.11
N ILE A 231 -7.50 1.89 10.52
CA ILE A 231 -7.92 2.10 9.14
C ILE A 231 -9.32 2.67 9.17
N TRP A 232 -9.51 3.75 8.42
CA TRP A 232 -10.77 4.46 8.28
C TRP A 232 -11.13 4.62 6.81
N GLU A 233 -12.42 4.67 6.52
CA GLU A 233 -12.95 5.26 5.29
C GLU A 233 -12.82 6.79 5.42
N ASP A 234 -12.26 7.44 4.40
CA ASP A 234 -11.95 8.88 4.38
C ASP A 234 -12.96 9.62 3.49
N ASP A 235 -13.76 10.50 4.10
CA ASP A 235 -14.81 11.23 3.38
C ASP A 235 -14.33 12.56 2.75
N GLY A 236 -13.02 12.80 2.72
CA GLY A 236 -12.43 14.01 2.14
C GLY A 236 -12.57 15.26 3.04
N GLY A 237 -12.91 15.08 4.32
CA GLY A 237 -12.75 16.09 5.37
C GLY A 237 -14.01 16.91 5.70
N PHE A 238 -15.19 16.48 5.26
CA PHE A 238 -16.46 17.15 5.60
C PHE A 238 -17.43 16.31 6.43
N GLY A 239 -17.11 15.06 6.75
CA GLY A 239 -17.85 14.25 7.71
C GLY A 239 -16.95 13.63 8.78
N LEU A 240 -17.46 12.58 9.41
CA LEU A 240 -16.71 11.78 10.36
C LEU A 240 -16.15 10.60 9.59
N ASP A 241 -14.84 10.57 9.37
CA ASP A 241 -14.15 9.38 8.85
C ASP A 241 -14.62 8.14 9.63
N ASP A 242 -15.07 7.10 8.93
CA ASP A 242 -15.70 5.92 9.53
C ASP A 242 -14.65 4.84 9.86
N TYR A 243 -14.63 4.39 11.12
CA TYR A 243 -13.65 3.41 11.58
C TYR A 243 -13.97 2.03 11.00
N LEU A 244 -13.04 1.46 10.25
CA LEU A 244 -13.19 0.13 9.66
C LEU A 244 -12.56 -0.93 10.56
N THR A 245 -11.25 -0.83 10.80
CA THR A 245 -10.50 -1.91 11.45
C THR A 245 -9.15 -1.46 12.00
N GLN A 246 -8.45 -2.38 12.65
CA GLN A 246 -7.11 -2.20 13.18
C GLN A 246 -6.22 -3.38 12.78
N SER A 247 -4.97 -3.11 12.45
CA SER A 247 -3.95 -4.14 12.28
C SER A 247 -3.64 -4.87 13.59
N ALA A 248 -3.01 -6.04 13.48
CA ALA A 248 -2.26 -6.60 14.60
C ALA A 248 -1.12 -5.64 14.99
N THR A 249 -0.63 -5.78 16.23
CA THR A 249 0.60 -5.09 16.64
C THR A 249 1.81 -5.75 15.95
N PHE A 250 2.68 -4.92 15.39
CA PHE A 250 3.90 -5.33 14.71
C PHE A 250 5.11 -4.57 15.27
N ALA A 251 6.28 -5.19 15.17
CA ALA A 251 7.54 -4.59 15.59
C ALA A 251 8.19 -3.88 14.40
N VAL A 252 8.64 -2.64 14.61
CA VAL A 252 9.37 -1.87 13.61
C VAL A 252 10.79 -1.61 14.10
N ASN A 253 11.78 -1.85 13.25
CA ASN A 253 13.19 -1.64 13.59
C ASN A 253 14.05 -1.37 12.34
N GLY A 254 14.29 -0.10 12.07
CA GLY A 254 15.14 0.37 10.97
C GLY A 254 14.33 0.89 9.78
N THR A 255 14.94 0.82 8.60
CA THR A 255 14.33 1.13 7.30
C THR A 255 14.26 -0.05 6.30
N PRO A 256 14.27 -1.36 6.69
CA PRO A 256 13.94 -2.41 5.73
C PRO A 256 12.51 -2.27 5.24
N ALA A 257 12.24 -2.57 3.97
CA ALA A 257 10.86 -2.67 3.49
C ALA A 257 10.18 -3.92 4.10
N ASP A 258 9.35 -3.73 5.12
CA ASP A 258 8.68 -4.78 5.88
C ASP A 258 7.16 -4.57 5.92
N TYR A 259 6.52 -4.80 4.77
CA TYR A 259 5.08 -4.63 4.62
C TYR A 259 4.26 -5.44 5.62
N HIS A 260 3.33 -4.75 6.25
CA HIS A 260 2.24 -5.30 7.05
C HIS A 260 0.93 -5.09 6.32
N GLY A 261 -0.02 -6.03 6.48
CA GLY A 261 -1.27 -6.01 5.72
C GLY A 261 -2.50 -6.16 6.60
N VAL A 262 -3.60 -5.54 6.17
CA VAL A 262 -4.94 -5.77 6.72
C VAL A 262 -5.91 -6.05 5.57
N THR A 263 -6.60 -7.17 5.65
CA THR A 263 -7.66 -7.52 4.71
C THR A 263 -8.93 -6.74 5.01
N ILE A 264 -9.46 -6.07 3.99
CA ILE A 264 -10.75 -5.40 4.00
C ILE A 264 -11.73 -6.25 3.19
N ALA A 265 -12.78 -6.75 3.84
CA ALA A 265 -13.93 -7.36 3.19
C ALA A 265 -15.07 -6.35 3.18
N CYS A 266 -15.42 -5.81 2.00
CA CYS A 266 -16.36 -4.70 1.86
C CYS A 266 -17.73 -5.01 2.48
N SER A 267 -18.19 -6.26 2.38
CA SER A 267 -19.45 -6.71 3.00
C SER A 267 -19.48 -6.63 4.53
N SER A 268 -18.34 -6.51 5.21
CA SER A 268 -18.28 -6.24 6.66
C SER A 268 -18.56 -4.77 7.01
N TYR A 269 -18.54 -3.90 6.01
CA TYR A 269 -18.66 -2.43 6.13
C TYR A 269 -19.69 -1.91 5.11
N ALA A 270 -20.82 -2.60 4.97
CA ALA A 270 -21.73 -2.38 3.86
C ALA A 270 -22.37 -0.99 3.79
N SER A 271 -22.38 -0.23 4.88
CA SER A 271 -22.81 1.17 4.90
C SER A 271 -21.79 2.12 4.26
N ASP A 272 -20.52 1.73 4.28
CA ASP A 272 -19.38 2.61 4.02
C ASP A 272 -18.67 2.21 2.72
N LEU A 273 -18.66 0.90 2.39
CA LEU A 273 -17.95 0.31 1.24
C LEU A 273 -18.91 -0.34 0.23
N GLY A 274 -19.98 0.35 -0.15
CA GLY A 274 -20.86 -0.05 -1.25
C GLY A 274 -20.27 0.22 -2.65
N HIS A 275 -20.90 -0.28 -3.71
CA HIS A 275 -20.41 -0.11 -5.09
C HIS A 275 -20.06 1.35 -5.43
N GLY A 276 -18.78 1.62 -5.63
CA GLY A 276 -18.27 2.98 -5.82
C GLY A 276 -16.76 3.11 -5.66
N THR A 277 -16.31 4.35 -5.49
CA THR A 277 -14.94 4.68 -5.09
C THR A 277 -14.90 4.95 -3.59
N ALA A 278 -13.92 4.40 -2.90
CA ALA A 278 -13.60 4.72 -1.51
C ALA A 278 -12.21 5.34 -1.38
N GLU A 279 -12.01 6.16 -0.37
CA GLU A 279 -10.70 6.66 0.05
C GLU A 279 -10.39 6.13 1.46
N PHE A 280 -9.10 5.93 1.76
CA PHE A 280 -8.67 5.36 3.04
C PHE A 280 -7.73 6.30 3.79
N ARG A 281 -7.96 6.40 5.10
CA ARG A 281 -7.03 7.02 6.05
C ARG A 281 -6.38 5.96 6.93
N LEU A 282 -5.07 6.05 7.06
CA LEU A 282 -4.27 5.21 7.95
C LEU A 282 -3.73 6.05 9.11
N ASP A 283 -4.04 5.65 10.34
CA ASP A 283 -3.51 6.27 11.55
C ASP A 283 -2.56 5.31 12.25
N LEU A 284 -1.27 5.67 12.32
CA LEU A 284 -0.23 4.91 13.00
C LEU A 284 -0.22 5.23 14.49
N TYR A 285 -0.28 4.22 15.35
CA TYR A 285 -0.28 4.35 16.80
C TYR A 285 0.89 3.61 17.45
N ASN A 286 1.44 4.20 18.51
CA ASN A 286 2.38 3.53 19.38
C ASN A 286 1.63 2.55 20.31
N ALA A 287 1.96 1.27 20.23
CA ALA A 287 1.23 0.22 20.95
C ALA A 287 1.45 0.26 22.48
N ALA A 288 2.51 0.92 22.97
CA ALA A 288 2.82 0.96 24.39
C ALA A 288 1.94 1.96 25.17
N ASN A 289 1.50 3.03 24.52
CA ASN A 289 0.83 4.17 25.18
C ASN A 289 -0.39 4.70 24.40
N ASP A 290 -0.77 4.07 23.29
CA ASP A 290 -1.93 4.41 22.48
C ASP A 290 -1.90 5.81 21.86
N THR A 291 -0.71 6.41 21.73
CA THR A 291 -0.57 7.75 21.16
C THR A 291 -0.52 7.70 19.65
N LEU A 292 -1.31 8.54 18.98
CA LEU A 292 -1.25 8.76 17.54
C LEU A 292 0.14 9.30 17.17
N VAL A 293 0.76 8.68 16.17
CA VAL A 293 2.08 9.03 15.65
C VAL A 293 1.93 9.85 14.36
N GLN A 294 1.22 9.30 13.38
CA GLN A 294 1.07 9.88 12.05
C GLN A 294 -0.26 9.48 11.43
N THR A 295 -0.80 10.35 10.59
CA THR A 295 -1.94 10.07 9.72
C THR A 295 -1.51 10.14 8.27
N TRP A 296 -1.89 9.16 7.47
CA TRP A 296 -1.78 9.14 6.01
C TRP A 296 -3.16 9.13 5.37
N ARG A 297 -3.33 9.93 4.33
CA ARG A 297 -4.53 10.08 3.49
C ARG A 297 -4.15 9.93 2.01
N PRO A 298 -5.09 9.97 1.05
CA PRO A 298 -4.77 9.98 -0.38
C PRO A 298 -3.80 11.10 -0.82
N ALA A 299 -3.78 12.22 -0.08
CA ALA A 299 -2.83 13.31 -0.30
C ALA A 299 -1.38 12.95 0.07
N ASN A 300 -1.18 11.95 0.94
CA ASN A 300 0.13 11.42 1.32
C ASN A 300 0.55 10.27 0.40
N ASP A 301 -0.37 9.36 0.10
CA ASP A 301 -0.16 8.22 -0.81
C ASP A 301 -1.38 8.03 -1.73
N PRO A 302 -1.25 8.29 -3.05
CA PRO A 302 -2.36 8.18 -3.99
C PRO A 302 -2.99 6.78 -4.07
N ASP A 303 -2.27 5.71 -3.71
CA ASP A 303 -2.82 4.35 -3.72
C ASP A 303 -3.95 4.16 -2.71
N LEU A 304 -4.05 5.05 -1.71
CA LEU A 304 -5.15 5.06 -0.73
C LEU A 304 -6.42 5.76 -1.24
N GLY A 305 -6.39 6.40 -2.41
CA GLY A 305 -7.53 7.13 -2.97
C GLY A 305 -8.21 6.43 -4.14
N ASN A 306 -9.49 6.72 -4.35
CA ASN A 306 -10.29 6.25 -5.50
C ASN A 306 -10.26 4.72 -5.69
N VAL A 307 -10.24 3.97 -4.60
CA VAL A 307 -10.24 2.50 -4.63
C VAL A 307 -11.62 2.04 -5.03
N LEU A 308 -11.75 1.34 -6.17
CA LEU A 308 -13.02 0.77 -6.61
C LEU A 308 -13.40 -0.42 -5.71
N VAL A 309 -14.51 -0.30 -5.00
CA VAL A 309 -15.01 -1.26 -4.01
C VAL A 309 -16.48 -1.60 -4.27
N GLU A 310 -16.89 -2.80 -3.90
CA GLU A 310 -18.29 -3.23 -3.96
C GLU A 310 -18.62 -4.29 -2.89
N LEU A 311 -19.90 -4.56 -2.65
CA LEU A 311 -20.32 -5.64 -1.77
C LEU A 311 -20.27 -6.99 -2.50
N SER A 312 -20.04 -8.07 -1.76
CA SER A 312 -20.14 -9.43 -2.32
C SER A 312 -21.53 -9.79 -2.84
N SER A 313 -22.57 -9.01 -2.49
CA SER A 313 -23.92 -9.16 -3.04
C SER A 313 -24.15 -8.42 -4.36
N GLU A 314 -23.23 -7.51 -4.72
CA GLU A 314 -23.22 -6.72 -5.95
C GLU A 314 -22.37 -7.38 -7.03
N ASP A 315 -21.41 -8.20 -6.61
CA ASP A 315 -20.59 -9.11 -7.40
C ASP A 315 -21.45 -10.25 -7.99
N PHE A 316 -22.22 -9.94 -9.03
CA PHE A 316 -23.05 -10.92 -9.72
C PHE A 316 -22.14 -11.84 -10.49
N LEU A 317 -22.25 -13.16 -10.25
CA LEU A 317 -21.57 -14.18 -11.07
C LEU A 317 -21.54 -13.71 -12.53
N PRO A 318 -20.34 -13.56 -13.13
CA PRO A 318 -20.21 -12.99 -14.46
C PRO A 318 -21.22 -13.73 -15.30
N ASP A 319 -22.13 -12.99 -15.94
CA ASP A 319 -23.13 -13.58 -16.83
C ASP A 319 -22.36 -14.64 -17.62
N PRO A 320 -22.63 -15.95 -17.42
CA PRO A 320 -21.73 -17.00 -17.89
C PRO A 320 -21.63 -17.04 -19.43
N TYR A 321 -22.30 -16.10 -20.09
CA TYR A 321 -22.40 -15.89 -21.52
C TYR A 321 -21.81 -14.54 -21.99
N GLY A 322 -21.26 -13.70 -21.10
CA GLY A 322 -20.53 -12.48 -21.45
C GLY A 322 -21.39 -11.38 -22.11
N VAL A 323 -22.70 -11.35 -21.86
CA VAL A 323 -23.62 -10.38 -22.48
C VAL A 323 -23.91 -9.20 -21.54
N GLY A 324 -23.47 -9.28 -20.29
CA GLY A 324 -23.71 -8.28 -19.24
C GLY A 324 -22.49 -7.49 -18.78
N ALA A 325 -21.26 -7.84 -19.20
CA ALA A 325 -20.10 -6.99 -18.93
C ALA A 325 -20.34 -5.66 -19.63
N LEU A 326 -20.55 -4.61 -18.83
CA LEU A 326 -20.52 -3.23 -19.29
C LEU A 326 -19.30 -3.09 -20.18
N GLU A 327 -19.54 -2.90 -21.48
CA GLU A 327 -18.43 -2.59 -22.38
C GLU A 327 -17.68 -1.37 -21.81
N PRO A 328 -16.33 -1.39 -21.78
CA PRO A 328 -15.55 -0.28 -21.28
C PRO A 328 -16.07 0.98 -21.94
N SER A 329 -16.53 1.92 -21.12
CA SER A 329 -17.16 3.17 -21.53
C SER A 329 -16.42 3.82 -22.71
N GLY A 330 -16.89 3.59 -23.95
CA GLY A 330 -16.40 4.33 -25.12
C GLY A 330 -16.23 3.61 -26.45
N ILE A 331 -16.30 2.28 -26.55
CA ILE A 331 -16.24 1.60 -27.87
C ILE A 331 -17.38 0.60 -28.02
N GLY A 332 -18.62 1.10 -27.95
CA GLY A 332 -19.79 0.29 -28.23
C GLY A 332 -19.81 -0.13 -29.70
N LEU A 333 -19.38 -1.36 -30.00
CA LEU A 333 -19.48 -1.96 -31.35
C LEU A 333 -20.94 -2.01 -31.83
N PHE A 334 -21.90 -1.91 -30.91
CA PHE A 334 -23.34 -1.89 -31.17
C PHE A 334 -24.00 -0.50 -31.03
N SER A 335 -23.27 0.54 -30.59
CA SER A 335 -23.82 1.89 -30.40
C SER A 335 -23.79 2.77 -31.66
N THR A 336 -23.03 2.35 -32.68
CA THR A 336 -22.84 3.08 -33.93
C THR A 336 -23.75 2.64 -35.06
N ILE A 337 -24.66 1.68 -34.83
CA ILE A 337 -25.63 1.26 -35.83
C ILE A 337 -27.00 1.89 -35.50
N PRO A 338 -27.42 2.95 -36.22
CA PRO A 338 -28.73 3.54 -36.03
C PRO A 338 -29.79 2.63 -36.64
N VAL A 339 -30.43 1.79 -35.82
CA VAL A 339 -31.56 0.97 -36.26
C VAL A 339 -32.85 1.76 -36.02
N GLU A 340 -33.31 2.49 -37.04
CA GLU A 340 -34.48 3.38 -36.98
C GLU A 340 -35.85 2.67 -36.94
N ASN A 341 -35.92 1.33 -36.93
CA ASN A 341 -37.19 0.62 -37.10
C ASN A 341 -37.45 -0.44 -36.01
N ARG A 342 -37.69 0.01 -34.76
CA ARG A 342 -38.03 -0.86 -33.60
C ARG A 342 -39.45 -1.45 -33.62
N ASN A 343 -40.28 -1.12 -34.61
CA ASN A 343 -41.72 -1.41 -34.56
C ASN A 343 -42.13 -2.82 -35.06
N ASN A 344 -41.20 -3.65 -35.55
CA ASN A 344 -41.47 -5.04 -35.97
C ASN A 344 -40.70 -6.09 -35.14
N LEU A 345 -40.41 -5.80 -33.86
CA LEU A 345 -39.71 -6.72 -32.93
C LEU A 345 -40.60 -7.83 -32.32
N THR A 346 -41.85 -7.97 -32.76
CA THR A 346 -42.78 -8.98 -32.23
C THR A 346 -42.29 -10.42 -32.41
N ASP A 347 -41.52 -10.69 -33.46
CA ASP A 347 -41.02 -12.03 -33.76
C ASP A 347 -39.62 -12.31 -33.19
N LEU A 348 -38.76 -11.29 -33.03
CA LEU A 348 -37.57 -11.37 -32.17
C LEU A 348 -37.98 -11.60 -30.70
N ALA A 349 -39.10 -10.99 -30.27
CA ALA A 349 -39.72 -11.28 -28.97
C ALA A 349 -40.30 -12.71 -28.93
N ASN A 350 -40.86 -13.23 -30.02
CA ASN A 350 -41.28 -14.63 -30.08
C ASN A 350 -40.10 -15.60 -29.97
N LEU A 351 -38.93 -15.33 -30.55
CA LEU A 351 -37.74 -16.15 -30.34
C LEU A 351 -37.08 -15.92 -28.99
N LYS A 352 -37.19 -14.72 -28.41
CA LYS A 352 -36.74 -14.44 -27.05
C LYS A 352 -37.58 -15.21 -26.03
N ASN A 353 -38.89 -15.27 -26.25
CA ASN A 353 -39.90 -15.84 -25.35
C ASN A 353 -40.21 -17.33 -25.59
N ASN A 354 -39.99 -17.85 -26.81
CA ASN A 354 -40.16 -19.27 -27.14
C ASN A 354 -38.79 -19.92 -27.44
N GLY A 355 -38.65 -21.22 -27.20
CA GLY A 355 -37.43 -21.97 -27.54
C GLY A 355 -37.29 -22.27 -29.05
N LEU A 356 -36.17 -22.89 -29.45
CA LEU A 356 -36.05 -23.63 -30.71
C LEU A 356 -36.82 -24.95 -30.60
N TYR A 357 -37.53 -25.33 -31.66
CA TYR A 357 -38.37 -26.53 -31.72
C TYR A 357 -37.97 -27.45 -32.87
N TYR A 358 -38.10 -28.76 -32.62
CA TYR A 358 -38.04 -29.83 -33.61
C TYR A 358 -39.44 -30.45 -33.71
N GLY A 359 -40.17 -30.15 -34.78
CA GLY A 359 -41.60 -30.44 -34.85
C GLY A 359 -42.36 -29.72 -33.74
N ASN A 360 -43.13 -30.46 -32.94
CA ASN A 360 -43.92 -29.90 -31.83
C ASN A 360 -43.23 -29.96 -30.46
N ARG A 361 -41.96 -30.35 -30.37
CA ARG A 361 -41.20 -30.41 -29.10
C ARG A 361 -40.04 -29.42 -29.09
N PRO A 362 -39.71 -28.82 -27.93
CA PRO A 362 -38.52 -28.01 -27.81
C PRO A 362 -37.27 -28.86 -27.97
N VAL A 363 -36.24 -28.26 -28.57
CA VAL A 363 -34.87 -28.76 -28.53
C VAL A 363 -34.41 -28.76 -27.06
N ASN A 364 -33.66 -29.78 -26.66
CA ASN A 364 -33.18 -29.90 -25.27
C ASN A 364 -31.79 -30.55 -25.19
N SER A 365 -31.29 -30.74 -23.97
CA SER A 365 -29.95 -31.27 -23.68
C SER A 365 -29.68 -32.69 -24.16
N THR A 366 -30.71 -33.45 -24.57
CA THR A 366 -30.53 -34.79 -25.16
C THR A 366 -30.32 -34.74 -26.68
N ASP A 367 -30.59 -33.61 -27.33
CA ASP A 367 -30.34 -33.42 -28.76
C ASP A 367 -28.86 -33.07 -29.00
N ARG A 368 -28.11 -33.99 -29.61
CA ARG A 368 -26.65 -33.87 -29.75
C ARG A 368 -26.17 -33.39 -31.11
N LYS A 369 -27.00 -33.51 -32.15
CA LYS A 369 -26.65 -33.16 -33.52
C LYS A 369 -27.81 -32.42 -34.19
N LEU A 370 -27.56 -31.18 -34.60
CA LEU A 370 -28.59 -30.30 -35.14
C LEU A 370 -28.25 -29.87 -36.57
N ILE A 371 -29.21 -29.98 -37.48
CA ILE A 371 -29.18 -29.30 -38.78
C ILE A 371 -30.22 -28.20 -38.71
N ILE A 372 -29.77 -26.95 -38.83
CA ILE A 372 -30.64 -25.79 -38.86
C ILE A 372 -30.79 -25.37 -40.31
N ALA A 373 -31.94 -25.69 -40.87
CA ALA A 373 -32.34 -25.23 -42.20
C ALA A 373 -32.91 -23.82 -42.02
N ILE A 374 -32.13 -22.84 -42.43
CA ILE A 374 -32.51 -21.43 -42.49
C ILE A 374 -32.90 -21.19 -43.94
N HIS A 375 -33.96 -20.43 -44.20
CA HIS A 375 -34.15 -19.88 -45.54
C HIS A 375 -34.12 -18.36 -45.47
N GLY A 376 -33.42 -17.76 -46.42
CA GLY A 376 -33.34 -16.31 -46.55
C GLY A 376 -34.52 -15.70 -47.30
N TRP A 377 -34.43 -14.38 -47.44
CA TRP A 377 -35.34 -13.51 -48.18
C TRP A 377 -35.57 -13.97 -49.63
N ASN A 378 -36.83 -14.13 -50.02
CA ASN A 378 -37.25 -14.39 -51.40
C ASN A 378 -37.94 -13.15 -51.97
N LEU A 379 -37.26 -12.47 -52.89
CA LEU A 379 -37.73 -11.26 -53.57
C LEU A 379 -39.09 -11.38 -54.27
N ASN A 380 -39.55 -12.60 -54.58
CA ASN A 380 -40.74 -12.80 -55.42
C ASN A 380 -42.05 -13.03 -54.65
N GLY A 381 -42.05 -12.95 -53.32
CA GLY A 381 -43.26 -12.96 -52.52
C GLY A 381 -44.09 -14.26 -52.58
N VAL A 382 -44.58 -14.65 -51.41
CA VAL A 382 -45.82 -15.44 -51.22
C VAL A 382 -45.88 -16.90 -51.68
N ASN A 383 -44.78 -17.60 -51.95
CA ASN A 383 -44.84 -19.05 -51.91
C ASN A 383 -43.80 -19.59 -50.94
N ASP A 384 -44.30 -20.16 -49.85
CA ASP A 384 -43.72 -21.08 -48.84
C ASP A 384 -42.89 -22.26 -49.43
N ALA A 385 -42.68 -22.24 -50.74
CA ALA A 385 -41.80 -23.11 -51.47
C ALA A 385 -40.34 -22.74 -51.15
N ARG A 386 -39.79 -23.32 -50.07
CA ARG A 386 -38.48 -24.01 -50.09
C ARG A 386 -38.00 -24.59 -48.75
N LEU A 387 -38.54 -24.14 -47.61
CA LEU A 387 -38.15 -24.72 -46.30
C LEU A 387 -38.65 -26.17 -46.18
N THR A 388 -39.89 -26.43 -46.57
CA THR A 388 -40.51 -27.77 -46.56
C THR A 388 -39.80 -28.74 -47.52
N SER A 389 -39.26 -28.25 -48.64
CA SER A 389 -38.49 -29.10 -49.56
C SER A 389 -37.07 -29.39 -49.05
N ILE A 390 -36.39 -28.42 -48.42
CA ILE A 390 -35.04 -28.64 -47.87
C ILE A 390 -35.14 -29.54 -46.64
N SER A 391 -36.00 -29.19 -45.68
CA SER A 391 -36.24 -30.03 -44.50
C SER A 391 -36.78 -31.40 -44.88
N GLY A 392 -37.69 -31.48 -45.87
CA GLY A 392 -38.19 -32.74 -46.42
C GLY A 392 -37.11 -33.60 -47.09
N ALA A 393 -36.19 -33.00 -47.85
CA ALA A 393 -35.07 -33.70 -48.46
C ALA A 393 -34.08 -34.21 -47.40
N ILE A 394 -33.76 -33.40 -46.38
CA ILE A 394 -32.90 -33.82 -45.27
C ILE A 394 -33.58 -34.95 -44.48
N ASN A 395 -34.88 -34.84 -44.18
CA ASN A 395 -35.64 -35.88 -43.52
C ASN A 395 -35.70 -37.17 -44.35
N THR A 396 -35.82 -37.07 -45.67
CA THR A 396 -35.77 -38.22 -46.59
C THR A 396 -34.38 -38.88 -46.57
N ALA A 397 -33.31 -38.09 -46.56
CA ALA A 397 -31.94 -38.59 -46.45
C ALA A 397 -31.67 -39.27 -45.09
N ILE A 398 -32.25 -38.75 -44.00
CA ILE A 398 -32.22 -39.41 -42.69
C ILE A 398 -32.99 -40.75 -42.76
N ALA A 399 -34.20 -40.75 -43.31
CA ALA A 399 -35.04 -41.94 -43.41
C ALA A 399 -34.45 -43.04 -44.32
N SER A 400 -33.72 -42.65 -45.38
CA SER A 400 -33.03 -43.58 -46.26
C SER A 400 -31.65 -44.01 -45.75
N GLY A 401 -31.22 -43.54 -44.57
CA GLY A 401 -29.93 -43.86 -43.97
C GLY A 401 -28.72 -43.18 -44.60
N GLN A 402 -28.93 -42.17 -45.46
CA GLN A 402 -27.84 -41.36 -46.03
C GLN A 402 -27.27 -40.37 -45.00
N ILE A 403 -28.11 -39.91 -44.07
CA ILE A 403 -27.72 -39.15 -42.87
C ILE A 403 -28.09 -40.00 -41.65
N SER A 404 -27.24 -39.99 -40.62
CA SER A 404 -27.50 -40.75 -39.40
C SER A 404 -28.79 -40.30 -38.69
N ALA A 405 -29.53 -41.26 -38.11
CA ALA A 405 -30.82 -41.02 -37.47
C ALA A 405 -30.76 -40.20 -36.16
N ASP A 406 -29.57 -39.89 -35.67
CA ASP A 406 -29.35 -39.04 -34.49
C ASP A 406 -29.35 -37.53 -34.79
N TRP A 407 -29.39 -37.14 -36.07
CA TRP A 407 -29.57 -35.74 -36.46
C TRP A 407 -31.03 -35.28 -36.27
N ARG A 408 -31.20 -34.01 -35.91
CA ARG A 408 -32.50 -33.33 -35.83
C ARG A 408 -32.50 -32.12 -36.76
N VAL A 409 -33.57 -31.96 -37.53
CA VAL A 409 -33.71 -30.85 -38.49
C VAL A 409 -34.61 -29.77 -37.92
N ILE A 410 -34.03 -28.63 -37.58
CA ILE A 410 -34.76 -27.44 -37.14
C ILE A 410 -35.02 -26.58 -38.38
N ALA A 411 -36.29 -26.44 -38.75
CA ALA A 411 -36.72 -25.50 -39.76
C ALA A 411 -36.87 -24.12 -39.12
N TYR A 412 -36.00 -23.19 -39.48
CA TYR A 412 -36.05 -21.82 -39.01
C TYR A 412 -36.60 -20.92 -40.13
N ASP A 413 -37.87 -20.55 -40.00
CA ASP A 413 -38.54 -19.65 -40.93
C ASP A 413 -38.18 -18.20 -40.60
N TRP A 414 -37.25 -17.65 -41.38
CA TRP A 414 -36.86 -16.25 -41.27
C TRP A 414 -37.70 -15.36 -42.22
N SER A 415 -38.58 -15.90 -43.06
CA SER A 415 -39.36 -15.04 -43.98
C SER A 415 -40.29 -14.09 -43.26
N ARG A 416 -40.83 -14.46 -42.10
CA ARG A 416 -41.71 -13.58 -41.31
C ARG A 416 -41.00 -12.32 -40.81
N ASP A 417 -39.71 -12.41 -40.49
CA ASP A 417 -38.91 -11.24 -40.09
C ASP A 417 -38.24 -10.54 -41.29
N ALA A 418 -38.03 -11.26 -42.40
CA ALA A 418 -37.50 -10.71 -43.65
C ALA A 418 -38.57 -9.96 -44.48
N ASP A 419 -39.86 -10.13 -44.19
CA ASP A 419 -41.01 -9.50 -44.88
C ASP A 419 -41.21 -8.00 -44.57
N THR A 420 -40.13 -7.29 -44.24
CA THR A 420 -40.14 -5.81 -44.20
C THR A 420 -39.95 -5.19 -45.58
N GLY A 421 -39.65 -5.99 -46.61
CA GLY A 421 -39.81 -5.60 -48.01
C GLY A 421 -41.28 -5.49 -48.37
N ILE A 422 -41.87 -4.32 -48.13
CA ILE A 422 -43.24 -3.86 -48.48
C ILE A 422 -43.98 -4.81 -49.44
N THR A 423 -45.04 -5.44 -48.94
CA THR A 423 -45.95 -6.25 -49.75
C THR A 423 -46.59 -5.43 -50.89
N ASP A 424 -46.57 -6.04 -52.08
CA ASP A 424 -46.80 -5.52 -53.44
C ASP A 424 -48.08 -4.65 -53.63
N ALA A 425 -49.11 -4.82 -52.81
CA ALA A 425 -50.37 -4.05 -52.95
C ALA A 425 -50.20 -2.55 -52.61
N THR A 426 -49.33 -2.20 -51.67
CA THR A 426 -49.14 -0.79 -51.26
C THR A 426 -48.14 -0.09 -52.18
N LEU A 427 -47.15 -0.81 -52.70
CA LEU A 427 -46.16 -0.32 -53.66
C LEU A 427 -46.76 -0.07 -55.05
N GLN A 428 -47.62 -0.95 -55.57
CA GLN A 428 -48.36 -0.68 -56.80
C GLN A 428 -49.26 0.55 -56.69
N SER A 429 -49.90 0.76 -55.53
CA SER A 429 -50.73 1.95 -55.30
C SER A 429 -49.91 3.25 -55.25
N LYS A 430 -48.66 3.19 -54.73
CA LYS A 430 -47.74 4.33 -54.66
C LYS A 430 -47.04 4.59 -55.99
N GLN A 431 -46.62 3.56 -56.73
CA GLN A 431 -46.09 3.69 -58.10
C GLN A 431 -47.14 4.24 -59.07
N THR A 432 -48.40 3.80 -58.96
CA THR A 432 -49.50 4.34 -59.79
C THR A 432 -49.83 5.80 -59.42
N LYS A 433 -49.64 6.21 -58.16
CA LYS A 433 -49.77 7.62 -57.75
C LYS A 433 -48.60 8.49 -58.18
N LEU A 434 -47.37 7.97 -58.19
CA LEU A 434 -46.18 8.68 -58.70
C LEU A 434 -46.14 8.78 -60.22
N ALA A 435 -46.59 7.75 -60.95
CA ALA A 435 -46.67 7.77 -62.41
C ALA A 435 -47.74 8.74 -62.96
N ASN A 436 -48.70 9.15 -62.13
CA ASN A 436 -49.78 10.08 -62.50
C ASN A 436 -49.66 11.47 -61.85
N ALA A 437 -48.63 11.72 -61.04
CA ALA A 437 -48.40 13.03 -60.46
C ALA A 437 -47.69 13.95 -61.48
N PRO A 438 -48.22 15.14 -61.80
CA PRO A 438 -47.56 16.09 -62.69
C PRO A 438 -46.21 16.52 -62.09
N LEU A 439 -45.13 16.24 -62.83
CA LEU A 439 -43.75 16.54 -62.46
C LEU A 439 -43.56 18.05 -62.22
N ASN A 440 -43.66 18.49 -60.97
CA ASN A 440 -43.18 19.81 -60.57
C ASN A 440 -41.70 19.70 -60.23
N ARG A 441 -40.83 20.06 -61.18
CA ARG A 441 -39.36 19.83 -61.14
C ARG A 441 -38.58 20.62 -60.09
N ASN A 442 -39.21 21.44 -59.23
CA ASN A 442 -38.46 22.48 -58.51
C ASN A 442 -38.64 22.54 -56.98
N ASN A 443 -39.11 21.52 -56.27
CA ASN A 443 -38.92 21.52 -54.81
C ASN A 443 -39.05 20.14 -54.17
N VAL A 444 -37.93 19.68 -53.63
CA VAL A 444 -37.72 18.66 -52.59
C VAL A 444 -38.53 17.37 -52.83
N GLU A 445 -37.90 16.41 -53.51
CA GLU A 445 -38.34 15.03 -53.38
C GLU A 445 -38.25 14.64 -51.90
N PRO A 446 -39.33 14.15 -51.27
CA PRO A 446 -39.14 13.38 -50.05
C PRO A 446 -38.31 12.18 -50.49
N GLU A 447 -37.10 12.10 -49.95
CA GLU A 447 -36.25 10.93 -49.97
C GLU A 447 -37.11 9.78 -49.44
N ILE A 448 -37.77 9.06 -50.34
CA ILE A 448 -38.39 7.78 -50.02
C ILE A 448 -37.19 6.89 -49.84
N TRP A 449 -36.81 6.70 -48.57
CA TRP A 449 -35.88 5.68 -48.14
C TRP A 449 -36.41 4.34 -48.63
N PHE A 450 -36.03 3.98 -49.86
CA PHE A 450 -35.90 2.59 -50.21
C PHE A 450 -34.83 2.08 -49.25
N GLU A 451 -35.25 1.34 -48.23
CA GLU A 451 -34.38 0.43 -47.49
C GLU A 451 -33.86 -0.61 -48.50
N SER A 452 -32.94 -0.17 -49.38
CA SER A 452 -32.29 -0.96 -50.39
C SER A 452 -30.85 -1.17 -49.94
N GLY A 453 -30.60 -2.29 -49.28
CA GLY A 453 -29.24 -2.67 -48.98
C GLY A 453 -29.19 -4.11 -48.55
N ALA A 454 -28.54 -4.95 -49.36
CA ALA A 454 -28.04 -6.25 -48.91
C ALA A 454 -27.34 -6.15 -47.54
N THR A 455 -26.80 -4.98 -47.19
CA THR A 455 -26.25 -4.61 -45.87
C THR A 455 -27.25 -4.77 -44.72
N GLN A 456 -28.47 -4.22 -44.80
CA GLN A 456 -29.47 -4.36 -43.73
C GLN A 456 -29.98 -5.79 -43.63
N ALA A 457 -30.11 -6.49 -44.76
CA ALA A 457 -30.43 -7.91 -44.77
C ALA A 457 -29.32 -8.76 -44.13
N ALA A 458 -28.05 -8.45 -44.42
CA ALA A 458 -26.89 -9.11 -43.84
C ALA A 458 -26.74 -8.82 -42.33
N GLU A 459 -27.02 -7.59 -41.90
CA GLU A 459 -27.00 -7.20 -40.49
C GLU A 459 -28.06 -7.95 -39.69
N ARG A 460 -29.30 -8.02 -40.21
CA ARG A 460 -30.36 -8.82 -39.60
C ARG A 460 -29.99 -10.31 -39.59
N ALA A 461 -29.37 -10.83 -40.66
CA ALA A 461 -28.85 -12.22 -40.68
C ALA A 461 -27.90 -12.49 -39.52
N TYR A 462 -26.99 -11.55 -39.28
CA TYR A 462 -26.00 -11.64 -38.22
C TYR A 462 -26.66 -11.64 -36.83
N GLN A 463 -27.57 -10.71 -36.57
CA GLN A 463 -28.30 -10.63 -35.30
C GLN A 463 -29.12 -11.91 -35.01
N HIS A 464 -29.78 -12.46 -36.03
CA HIS A 464 -30.51 -13.73 -35.90
C HIS A 464 -29.56 -14.91 -35.67
N GLY A 465 -28.40 -14.94 -36.33
CA GLY A 465 -27.36 -15.93 -36.08
C GLY A 465 -26.89 -15.95 -34.63
N LEU A 466 -26.66 -14.77 -34.04
CA LEU A 466 -26.31 -14.63 -32.62
C LEU A 466 -27.42 -15.14 -31.71
N LEU A 467 -28.68 -14.79 -31.99
CA LEU A 467 -29.83 -15.20 -31.19
C LEU A 467 -30.07 -16.71 -31.25
N ILE A 468 -29.96 -17.30 -32.45
CA ILE A 468 -30.03 -18.75 -32.65
C ILE A 468 -28.92 -19.45 -31.87
N GLY A 469 -27.68 -18.95 -31.95
CA GLY A 469 -26.54 -19.46 -31.20
C GLY A 469 -26.79 -19.45 -29.68
N ALA A 470 -27.28 -18.33 -29.15
CA ALA A 470 -27.64 -18.19 -27.74
C ALA A 470 -28.75 -19.17 -27.31
N LYS A 471 -29.76 -19.41 -28.15
CA LYS A 471 -30.84 -20.37 -27.84
C LYS A 471 -30.40 -21.82 -27.90
N ILE A 472 -29.56 -22.19 -28.86
CA ILE A 472 -28.95 -23.52 -28.90
C ILE A 472 -28.15 -23.75 -27.61
N LEU A 473 -27.35 -22.77 -27.22
CA LEU A 473 -26.55 -22.84 -26.00
C LEU A 473 -27.43 -22.98 -24.75
N GLN A 474 -28.53 -22.20 -24.66
CA GLN A 474 -29.47 -22.26 -23.55
C GLN A 474 -30.19 -23.62 -23.44
N GLN A 475 -30.66 -24.17 -24.56
CA GLN A 475 -31.55 -25.35 -24.57
C GLN A 475 -30.79 -26.67 -24.63
N VAL A 476 -29.71 -26.72 -25.40
CA VAL A 476 -28.89 -27.93 -25.55
C VAL A 476 -27.75 -27.92 -24.54
N GLY A 477 -27.08 -26.78 -24.35
CA GLY A 477 -25.87 -26.67 -23.53
C GLY A 477 -24.58 -26.92 -24.33
N ALA A 478 -23.53 -26.16 -24.03
CA ALA A 478 -22.25 -26.18 -24.76
C ALA A 478 -21.59 -27.58 -24.80
N GLY A 479 -21.70 -28.36 -23.73
CA GLY A 479 -21.10 -29.69 -23.63
C GLY A 479 -21.91 -30.83 -24.27
N ASN A 480 -23.14 -30.56 -24.68
CA ASN A 480 -24.06 -31.59 -25.19
C ASN A 480 -24.13 -31.61 -26.71
N LEU A 481 -23.68 -30.54 -27.37
CA LEU A 481 -23.77 -30.37 -28.82
C LEU A 481 -22.50 -30.89 -29.50
N GLN A 482 -22.64 -31.95 -30.29
CA GLN A 482 -21.53 -32.57 -31.03
C GLN A 482 -21.29 -31.90 -32.39
N ALA A 483 -22.36 -31.43 -33.04
CA ALA A 483 -22.27 -30.75 -34.33
C ALA A 483 -23.51 -29.91 -34.64
N VAL A 484 -23.28 -28.78 -35.32
CA VAL A 484 -24.32 -27.93 -35.93
C VAL A 484 -23.98 -27.70 -37.39
N HIS A 485 -24.95 -27.94 -38.28
CA HIS A 485 -24.86 -27.48 -39.66
C HIS A 485 -25.93 -26.43 -39.92
N LEU A 486 -25.50 -25.29 -40.45
CA LEU A 486 -26.37 -24.25 -40.97
C LEU A 486 -26.52 -24.48 -42.48
N VAL A 487 -27.76 -24.61 -42.95
CA VAL A 487 -28.09 -24.79 -44.36
C VAL A 487 -28.98 -23.63 -44.77
N GLY A 488 -28.51 -22.79 -45.69
CA GLY A 488 -29.17 -21.56 -46.16
C GLY A 488 -29.76 -21.65 -47.55
#